data_AF-A0A6V7JH73-F1
#
_entry.id   AF-A0A6V7JH73-F1
#
_cell.length_a   1.000
_cell.length_b   1.000
_cell.length_c   1.000
_cell.angle_alpha   90.00
_cell.angle_beta   90.00
_cell.angle_gamma   90.00
#
_symmetry.space_group_name_H-M   'P 1'
#
loop_
_entity.id
_entity.type
_entity.pdbx_description
1 polymer ?
#
loop_
_entity_poly.entity_id
_entity_poly.type
_entity_poly.pdbx_seq_one_letter_code
_entity_poly.pdbx_strand_id
1 'polypeptide(L)'
;FSLPTFKGGKHASNPILYEDQPMPQQRLSRKARMKTDALHEDYTAGYSPFASRDLTSRSAVLGIATEQTKFKYWMKRNPNESKKKRR
;
A
#
# COMPACT_ATOMS: atom_id res chain seq x y z
N PHE A 1 11.28 -20.57 -2.27
CA PHE A 1 10.47 -20.02 -3.37
C PHE A 1 11.40 -19.44 -4.40
N SER A 2 11.05 -19.51 -5.69
CA SER A 2 11.86 -18.92 -6.75
C SER A 2 11.72 -17.40 -6.73
N LEU A 3 12.84 -16.68 -6.76
CA LEU A 3 12.83 -15.21 -6.83
C LEU A 3 12.51 -14.75 -8.27
N PRO A 4 11.74 -13.67 -8.42
CA PRO A 4 11.51 -13.08 -9.74
C PRO A 4 12.80 -12.44 -10.29
N THR A 5 12.85 -12.27 -11.61
CA THR A 5 13.93 -11.50 -12.24
C THR A 5 13.92 -10.05 -11.75
N PHE A 6 15.11 -9.51 -11.51
CA PHE A 6 15.25 -8.12 -11.07
C PHE A 6 14.74 -7.17 -12.14
N LYS A 7 13.90 -6.20 -11.74
CA LYS A 7 13.37 -5.16 -12.63
C LYS A 7 13.80 -3.77 -12.18
N GLY A 8 14.17 -2.93 -13.14
CA GLY A 8 14.45 -1.50 -12.91
C GLY A 8 13.24 -0.58 -13.15
N GLY A 9 13.43 0.72 -12.92
CA GLY A 9 12.47 1.77 -13.25
C GLY A 9 11.65 2.31 -12.08
N LYS A 10 10.87 3.37 -12.34
CA LYS A 10 10.09 4.12 -11.33
C LYS A 10 9.01 3.29 -10.63
N HIS A 11 8.61 2.17 -11.22
CA HIS A 11 7.54 1.30 -10.73
C HIS A 11 7.99 -0.13 -10.42
N ALA A 12 9.30 -0.37 -10.29
CA ALA A 12 9.82 -1.68 -9.92
C ALA A 12 9.33 -2.08 -8.51
N SER A 13 8.93 -3.35 -8.35
CA SER A 13 8.53 -3.95 -7.08
C SER A 13 9.29 -5.26 -6.89
N ASN A 14 10.55 -5.14 -6.49
CA ASN A 14 11.43 -6.28 -6.22
C ASN A 14 11.29 -6.67 -4.73
N PRO A 15 11.50 -7.95 -4.37
CA PRO A 15 11.61 -8.34 -2.97
C PRO A 15 12.79 -7.61 -2.31
N ILE A 16 12.65 -7.26 -1.03
CA ILE A 16 13.72 -6.68 -0.20
C ILE A 16 14.55 -7.83 0.35
N LEU A 17 15.82 -7.89 0.00
CA LEU A 17 16.75 -8.96 0.39
C LEU A 17 17.78 -8.50 1.42
N TYR A 18 18.06 -7.21 1.48
CA TYR A 18 19.00 -6.57 2.41
C TYR A 18 18.46 -5.20 2.84
N GLU A 19 19.00 -4.67 3.94
CA GLU A 19 18.47 -3.47 4.61
C GLU A 19 18.60 -2.21 3.75
N ASP A 20 19.75 -2.01 3.12
CA ASP A 20 20.06 -0.80 2.34
C ASP A 20 19.62 -0.88 0.87
N GLN A 21 18.64 -1.74 0.55
CA GLN A 21 18.22 -1.96 -0.82
C GLN A 21 17.57 -0.69 -1.42
N PRO A 22 18.08 -0.15 -2.53
CA PRO A 22 17.51 1.05 -3.14
C PRO A 22 16.11 0.75 -3.66
N MET A 23 15.13 1.54 -3.23
CA MET A 23 13.73 1.39 -3.60
C MET A 23 13.19 2.63 -4.33
N PRO A 24 12.37 2.46 -5.37
CA PRO A 24 11.72 3.58 -6.02
C PRO A 24 10.72 4.26 -5.08
N GLN A 25 10.60 5.58 -5.21
CA GLN A 25 9.71 6.36 -4.35
C GLN A 25 8.24 6.23 -4.78
N GLN A 26 7.51 5.32 -4.13
CA GLN A 26 6.08 5.09 -4.36
C GLN A 26 5.25 5.60 -3.17
N ARG A 27 5.07 6.92 -3.05
CA ARG A 27 4.35 7.52 -1.91
C ARG A 27 2.85 7.58 -2.17
N LEU A 28 2.07 7.41 -1.11
CA LEU A 28 0.65 7.74 -1.10
C LEU A 28 0.46 9.26 -1.16
N SER A 29 -0.63 9.69 -1.82
CA SER A 29 -1.09 11.07 -1.76
C SER A 29 -1.44 11.50 -0.33
N ARG A 30 -1.51 12.82 -0.07
CA ARG A 30 -1.93 13.35 1.24
C ARG A 30 -3.30 12.80 1.64
N LYS A 31 -4.28 12.85 0.72
CA LYS A 31 -5.64 12.36 0.93
C LYS A 31 -5.65 10.86 1.30
N ALA A 32 -4.86 10.05 0.62
CA ALA A 32 -4.77 8.62 0.89
C ALA A 32 -4.10 8.26 2.23
N ARG A 33 -3.35 9.20 2.83
CA ARG A 33 -2.74 9.04 4.17
C ARG A 33 -3.65 9.49 5.32
N MET A 34 -4.69 10.27 5.02
CA MET A 34 -5.60 10.77 6.05
C MET A 34 -6.39 9.62 6.67
N LYS A 35 -6.51 9.66 7.99
CA LYS A 35 -7.37 8.78 8.78
C LYS A 35 -8.42 9.62 9.48
N THR A 36 -9.54 8.98 9.79
CA THR A 36 -10.57 9.60 10.62
C THR A 36 -10.06 9.71 12.05
N ASP A 37 -10.14 10.90 12.63
CA ASP A 37 -9.89 11.14 14.05
C ASP A 37 -11.20 11.58 14.70
N ALA A 38 -11.78 10.71 15.51
CA ALA A 38 -13.08 10.93 16.14
C ALA A 38 -13.00 11.84 17.37
N LEU A 39 -11.80 12.07 17.92
CA LEU A 39 -11.59 12.91 19.10
C LEU A 39 -11.13 14.32 18.73
N HIS A 40 -10.98 14.60 17.42
CA HIS A 40 -10.62 15.92 16.94
C HIS A 40 -11.78 16.91 17.14
N GLU A 41 -11.46 18.14 17.53
CA GLU A 41 -12.45 19.20 17.81
C GLU A 41 -13.40 19.42 16.62
N ASP A 42 -12.87 19.42 15.40
CA ASP A 42 -13.64 19.58 14.15
C ASP A 42 -14.40 18.33 13.69
N TYR A 43 -14.40 17.20 14.43
CA TYR A 43 -15.02 15.95 13.96
C TYR A 43 -16.52 16.10 13.70
N THR A 44 -17.24 16.84 14.55
CA THR A 44 -18.68 17.09 14.42
C THR A 44 -19.03 18.06 13.28
N ALA A 45 -18.06 18.86 12.82
CA ALA A 45 -18.27 19.87 11.78
C ALA A 45 -18.19 19.32 10.35
N GLY A 46 -17.75 18.08 10.16
CA GLY A 46 -17.56 17.48 8.84
C GLY A 46 -18.85 16.99 8.17
N TYR A 47 -18.89 17.02 6.83
CA TYR A 47 -19.98 16.44 6.04
C TYR A 47 -20.14 14.92 6.19
N SER A 48 -19.06 14.23 6.55
CA SER A 48 -19.04 12.78 6.71
C SER A 48 -18.22 12.39 7.92
N PRO A 49 -18.67 11.42 8.73
CA PRO A 49 -17.91 10.92 9.87
C PRO A 49 -16.70 10.07 9.46
N PHE A 50 -16.44 9.85 8.16
CA PHE A 50 -15.31 9.04 7.69
C PHE A 50 -14.41 9.82 6.73
N ALA A 51 -13.10 9.57 6.83
CA ALA A 51 -12.14 10.12 5.88
C ALA A 51 -12.43 9.66 4.44
N SER A 52 -12.43 10.61 3.50
CA SER A 52 -12.70 10.32 2.09
C SER A 52 -11.54 9.56 1.41
N ARG A 53 -11.87 8.53 0.62
CA ARG A 53 -10.86 7.79 -0.15
C ARG A 53 -10.33 8.60 -1.33
N ASP A 54 -9.06 8.37 -1.64
CA ASP A 54 -8.41 8.90 -2.82
C ASP A 54 -8.67 7.98 -4.03
N LEU A 55 -9.29 8.53 -5.06
CA LEU A 55 -9.65 7.81 -6.30
C LEU A 55 -8.96 8.41 -7.53
N THR A 56 -8.52 9.66 -7.47
CA THR A 56 -8.11 10.43 -8.65
C THR A 56 -6.59 10.58 -8.77
N SER A 57 -5.84 10.41 -7.67
CA SER A 57 -4.39 10.59 -7.75
C SER A 57 -3.70 9.49 -8.57
N ARG A 58 -2.52 9.79 -9.10
CA ARG A 58 -1.69 8.79 -9.77
C ARG A 58 -1.33 7.61 -8.86
N SER A 59 -1.20 7.87 -7.55
CA SER A 59 -0.94 6.82 -6.55
C SER A 59 -2.13 5.88 -6.34
N ALA A 60 -3.36 6.37 -6.55
CA ALA A 60 -4.57 5.55 -6.55
C ALA A 60 -4.63 4.63 -7.77
N VAL A 61 -4.35 5.17 -8.97
CA VAL A 61 -4.32 4.40 -10.22
C VAL A 61 -3.25 3.30 -10.19
N LEU A 62 -2.09 3.58 -9.60
CA LEU A 62 -1.00 2.60 -9.44
C LEU A 62 -1.25 1.58 -8.32
N GLY A 63 -2.35 1.69 -7.56
CA GLY A 63 -2.68 0.75 -6.49
C GLY A 63 -1.72 0.79 -5.30
N ILE A 64 -0.99 1.89 -5.09
CA ILE A 64 0.02 2.01 -4.01
C ILE A 64 -0.64 1.87 -2.63
N ALA A 65 -1.89 2.30 -2.48
CA ALA A 65 -2.63 2.25 -1.23
C ALA A 65 -3.27 0.88 -0.90
N THR A 66 -3.11 -0.12 -1.76
CA THR A 66 -3.72 -1.45 -1.56
C THR A 66 -3.12 -2.19 -0.35
N GLU A 67 -3.86 -3.18 0.15
CA GLU A 67 -3.44 -4.05 1.27
C GLU A 67 -2.02 -4.61 1.09
N GLN A 68 -1.62 -4.88 -0.15
CA GLN A 68 -0.34 -5.46 -0.52
C GLN A 68 0.86 -4.60 -0.09
N THR A 69 0.68 -3.28 0.01
CA THR A 69 1.70 -2.31 0.45
C THR A 69 1.70 -2.10 1.97
N LYS A 70 0.58 -2.40 2.65
CA LYS A 70 0.45 -2.20 4.10
C LYS A 70 0.99 -3.36 4.92
N PHE A 71 0.97 -4.57 4.37
CA PHE A 71 1.50 -5.74 5.04
C PHE A 71 3.02 -5.83 4.91
N LYS A 72 3.70 -5.81 6.06
CA LYS A 72 5.12 -6.09 6.15
C LYS A 72 5.40 -7.50 5.60
N TYR A 73 6.57 -7.72 5.01
CA TYR A 73 6.84 -8.99 4.31
C TYR A 73 6.69 -10.22 5.22
N TRP A 74 6.96 -10.08 6.52
CA TRP A 74 6.78 -11.13 7.53
C TRP A 74 5.32 -11.41 7.93
N MET A 75 4.39 -10.52 7.57
CA MET A 75 2.95 -10.76 7.76
C MET A 75 2.34 -11.57 6.60
N LYS A 76 3.14 -11.82 5.54
CA LYS A 76 2.70 -12.58 4.38
C LYS A 76 2.85 -14.08 4.65
N ARG A 77 1.90 -14.85 4.14
CA ARG A 77 1.95 -16.33 4.16
C ARG A 77 3.15 -16.87 3.40
N ASN A 78 3.51 -18.11 3.70
CA ASN A 78 4.56 -18.82 2.98
C ASN A 78 4.25 -18.81 1.47
N PRO A 79 5.16 -18.31 0.61
CA PRO A 79 4.94 -18.26 -0.84
C PRO A 79 4.73 -19.64 -1.49
N ASN A 80 5.16 -20.72 -0.84
CA ASN A 80 4.97 -22.10 -1.31
C ASN A 80 3.63 -22.72 -0.84
N GLU A 81 2.83 -22.04 -0.03
CA GLU A 81 1.55 -22.54 0.49
C GLU A 81 0.47 -22.56 -0.61
N SER A 82 -0.38 -23.59 -0.62
CA SER A 82 -1.49 -23.70 -1.56
C SER A 82 -2.55 -22.62 -1.30
N LYS A 83 -3.08 -22.02 -2.37
CA LYS A 83 -4.12 -20.98 -2.29
C LYS A 83 -5.40 -21.47 -2.94
N LYS A 84 -6.53 -21.21 -2.29
CA LYS A 84 -7.86 -21.45 -2.89
C LYS A 84 -8.02 -20.56 -4.12
N LYS A 85 -8.42 -21.15 -5.25
CA LYS A 85 -8.77 -20.41 -6.47
C LYS A 85 -9.96 -19.50 -6.15
N ARG A 86 -9.75 -18.18 -6.20
CA ARG A 86 -10.85 -17.22 -6.15
C ARG A 86 -11.54 -17.23 -7.51
N ARG A 87 -12.87 -17.32 -7.52
CA ARG A 87 -13.71 -17.13 -8.71
C ARG A 87 -13.66 -15.66 -9.13
#